data_AF-A0A0C3Q5W4-F1
#
_entry.id   AF-A0A0C3Q5W4-F1
#
_cell.length_a   1.000
_cell.length_b   1.000
_cell.length_c   1.000
_cell.angle_alpha   90.00
_cell.angle_beta   90.00
_cell.angle_gamma   90.00
#
_symmetry.space_group_name_H-M   'P 1'
#
loop_
_entity.id
_entity.type
_entity.pdbx_description
1 polymer ?
#
loop_
_entity_poly.entity_id
_entity_poly.type
_entity_poly.pdbx_seq_one_letter_code
_entity_poly.pdbx_strand_id
1 'polypeptide(L)'
;AWAYSGARAQRYAHFVRGKRYSILPALSLDGIIHVAVIEGAYTEAKFTNFIQGLLLEMNPFPAKKSVLVMDNAVIHKSPRLREIEAFSCVKSWIRRNDDWTRFQMGKGDAAAAQALIYATLSAVTPAKSEGWFLHAGYGPPLELI
;
A
#
# COMPACT_ATOMS: atom_id res chain seq x y z
N ALA A 1 37.88 -1.42 -11.74
CA ALA A 1 38.55 -2.33 -12.68
C ALA A 1 38.34 -1.77 -14.07
N TRP A 2 39.36 -1.81 -14.91
CA TRP A 2 39.28 -1.42 -16.30
C TRP A 2 39.53 -2.65 -17.17
N ALA A 3 39.01 -2.64 -18.39
CA ALA A 3 39.30 -3.65 -19.41
C ALA A 3 39.29 -2.98 -20.79
N TYR A 4 40.02 -3.57 -21.74
CA TYR A 4 40.07 -3.10 -23.12
C TYR A 4 38.69 -3.18 -23.82
N SER A 5 38.51 -2.42 -24.90
CA SER A 5 37.29 -2.45 -25.71
C SER A 5 36.98 -3.88 -26.19
N GLY A 6 35.75 -4.33 -25.96
CA GLY A 6 35.30 -5.71 -26.24
C GLY A 6 35.48 -6.70 -25.08
N ALA A 7 36.16 -6.33 -23.99
CA ALA A 7 36.34 -7.17 -22.81
C ALA A 7 35.53 -6.68 -21.61
N ARG A 8 35.01 -7.62 -20.80
CA ARG A 8 34.24 -7.30 -19.59
C ARG A 8 35.19 -6.99 -18.43
N ALA A 9 35.16 -5.76 -17.92
CA ALA A 9 35.85 -5.41 -16.69
C ALA A 9 35.19 -6.12 -15.50
N GLN A 10 35.93 -7.01 -14.83
CA GLN A 10 35.49 -7.69 -13.62
C GLN A 10 36.11 -7.02 -12.39
N ARG A 11 35.27 -6.71 -11.39
CA ARG A 11 35.72 -6.27 -10.07
C ARG A 11 35.06 -7.16 -9.04
N TYR A 12 35.87 -7.88 -8.27
CA TYR A 12 35.41 -8.57 -7.08
C TYR A 12 35.41 -7.58 -5.92
N ALA A 13 34.26 -7.41 -5.29
CA ALA A 13 34.14 -6.70 -4.02
C ALA A 13 33.65 -7.71 -2.99
N HIS A 14 34.32 -7.77 -1.84
CA HIS A 14 33.84 -8.56 -0.71
C HIS A 14 32.57 -7.89 -0.18
N PHE A 15 31.41 -8.41 -0.59
CA PHE A 15 30.12 -7.93 -0.12
C PHE A 15 29.84 -8.55 1.25
N VAL A 16 30.51 -8.05 2.30
CA VAL A 16 30.19 -8.45 3.67
C VAL A 16 28.81 -7.90 3.98
N ARG A 17 27.78 -8.76 3.94
CA ARG A 17 26.44 -8.39 4.41
C ARG A 17 26.50 -8.27 5.93
N GLY A 18 26.74 -7.05 6.40
CA GLY A 18 26.53 -6.71 7.80
C GLY A 18 25.06 -6.89 8.22
N LYS A 19 24.82 -6.80 9.51
CA LYS A 19 23.47 -6.83 10.09
C LYS A 19 22.65 -5.68 9.51
N ARG A 20 21.47 -5.97 8.97
CA ARG A 20 20.57 -4.97 8.36
C ARG A 20 19.32 -4.85 9.21
N TYR A 21 18.87 -3.62 9.39
CA TYR A 21 17.63 -3.32 10.07
C TYR A 21 16.66 -2.65 9.09
N SER A 22 15.38 -2.98 9.23
CA SER A 22 14.28 -2.32 8.52
C SER A 22 13.43 -1.57 9.54
N ILE A 23 13.10 -0.32 9.22
CA ILE A 23 12.26 0.56 10.02
C ILE A 23 10.96 0.77 9.26
N LEU A 24 9.82 0.61 9.93
CA LEU A 24 8.50 0.84 9.36
C LEU A 24 7.70 1.78 10.27
N PRO A 25 7.64 3.08 9.93
CA PRO A 25 6.77 4.03 10.62
C PRO A 25 5.39 4.11 9.93
N ALA A 26 4.32 4.21 10.73
CA ALA A 26 3.02 4.67 10.28
C ALA A 26 2.86 6.15 10.61
N LEU A 27 2.63 6.96 9.58
CA LEU A 27 2.52 8.41 9.67
C LEU A 27 1.07 8.85 9.53
N SER A 28 0.65 9.80 10.37
CA SER A 28 -0.62 10.53 10.28
C SER A 28 -0.34 12.02 10.08
N LEU A 29 -1.40 12.82 9.88
CA LEU A 29 -1.28 14.29 9.83
C LEU A 29 -0.76 14.90 11.14
N ASP A 30 -0.94 14.20 12.28
CA ASP A 30 -0.49 14.63 13.60
C ASP A 30 0.92 14.07 13.95
N GLY A 31 1.59 13.39 13.01
CA GLY A 31 2.91 12.78 13.20
C GLY A 31 2.90 11.24 13.19
N ILE A 32 4.01 10.64 13.61
CA ILE A 32 4.19 9.18 13.64
C ILE A 32 3.34 8.60 14.77
N ILE A 33 2.48 7.63 14.45
CA ILE A 33 1.55 7.01 15.41
C ILE A 33 1.96 5.59 15.81
N HIS A 34 2.75 4.91 14.99
CA HIS A 34 3.29 3.59 15.31
C HIS A 34 4.62 3.36 14.59
N VAL A 35 5.56 2.63 15.19
CA VAL A 35 6.85 2.31 14.58
C VAL A 35 7.32 0.93 14.97
N ALA A 36 7.87 0.19 14.00
CA ALA A 36 8.58 -1.06 14.25
C ALA A 36 9.98 -1.01 13.65
N VAL A 37 10.96 -1.55 14.38
CA VAL A 37 12.33 -1.76 13.92
C VAL A 37 12.66 -3.23 14.04
N ILE A 38 12.98 -3.87 12.92
CA ILE A 38 13.27 -5.30 12.86
C ILE A 38 14.63 -5.54 12.23
N GLU A 39 15.23 -6.69 12.56
CA GLU A 39 16.36 -7.20 11.81
C GLU A 39 15.89 -7.90 10.52
N GLY A 40 16.58 -7.61 9.42
CA GLY A 40 16.30 -8.14 8.09
C GLY A 40 15.04 -7.56 7.46
N ALA A 41 14.58 -8.19 6.37
CA ALA A 41 13.40 -7.75 5.64
C ALA A 41 12.08 -8.11 6.35
N TYR A 42 11.02 -7.39 5.99
CA TYR A 42 9.65 -7.71 6.39
C TYR A 42 9.17 -8.98 5.70
N THR A 43 8.69 -9.92 6.50
CA THR A 43 7.88 -11.05 6.06
C THR A 43 6.41 -10.74 6.27
N GLU A 44 5.52 -11.54 5.68
CA GLU A 44 4.08 -11.46 5.94
C GLU A 44 3.75 -11.48 7.44
N ALA A 45 4.38 -12.37 8.21
CA ALA A 45 4.13 -12.49 9.65
C ALA A 45 4.58 -11.24 10.41
N LYS A 46 5.79 -10.73 10.13
CA LYS A 46 6.32 -9.51 10.74
C LYS A 46 5.46 -8.29 10.41
N PHE A 47 4.99 -8.21 9.17
CA PHE A 47 4.12 -7.13 8.73
C PHE A 47 2.72 -7.22 9.35
N THR A 48 2.15 -8.42 9.45
CA THR A 48 0.85 -8.64 10.11
C THR A 48 0.90 -8.19 11.57
N ASN A 49 1.96 -8.52 12.30
CA ASN A 49 2.14 -8.06 13.69
C ASN A 49 2.23 -6.52 13.77
N PHE A 50 2.90 -5.88 12.82
CA PHE A 50 2.93 -4.42 12.74
C PHE A 50 1.53 -3.83 12.53
N ILE A 51 0.73 -4.42 11.64
CA ILE A 51 -0.66 -3.97 11.39
C ILE A 51 -1.51 -4.14 12.65
N GLN A 52 -1.39 -5.26 13.36
CA GLN A 52 -2.13 -5.48 14.61
C GLN A 52 -1.81 -4.42 15.68
N GLY A 53 -0.53 -4.05 15.82
CA GLY A 53 -0.12 -2.95 16.70
C GLY A 53 -0.63 -1.60 16.24
N LEU A 54 -0.53 -1.31 14.94
CA LEU A 54 -1.01 -0.05 14.35
C LEU A 54 -2.52 0.14 14.52
N LEU A 55 -3.32 -0.91 14.37
CA LEU A 55 -4.78 -0.83 14.49
C LEU A 55 -5.26 -0.39 15.87
N LEU A 56 -4.44 -0.57 16.93
CA LEU A 56 -4.75 -0.05 18.27
C LEU A 56 -4.65 1.48 18.37
N GLU A 57 -3.90 2.11 17.47
CA GLU A 57 -3.68 3.56 17.39
C GLU A 57 -4.62 4.24 16.39
N MET A 58 -5.34 3.44 15.60
CA MET A 58 -6.29 3.88 14.59
C MET A 58 -7.72 3.91 15.16
N ASN A 59 -8.57 4.76 14.58
CA ASN A 59 -9.98 4.81 14.93
C ASN A 59 -10.85 4.19 13.84
N PRO A 60 -12.08 3.78 14.15
CA PRO A 60 -13.07 3.47 13.12
C PRO A 60 -13.34 4.67 12.19
N PHE A 61 -13.56 4.40 10.91
CA PHE A 61 -13.96 5.44 9.96
C PHE A 61 -15.35 5.99 10.31
N PRO A 62 -15.62 7.31 10.22
CA PRO A 62 -14.81 8.38 9.62
C PRO A 62 -13.96 9.21 10.59
N ALA A 63 -13.61 8.69 11.77
CA ALA A 63 -12.84 9.45 12.75
C ALA A 63 -11.40 9.73 12.28
N LYS A 64 -10.66 10.56 13.01
CA LYS A 64 -9.24 10.82 12.69
C LYS A 64 -8.43 9.52 12.74
N LYS A 65 -7.42 9.38 11.87
CA LYS A 65 -6.54 8.19 11.79
C LYS A 65 -7.29 6.89 11.46
N SER A 66 -8.34 6.95 10.65
CA SER A 66 -9.19 5.79 10.35
C SER A 66 -8.96 5.13 8.99
N VAL A 67 -8.05 5.66 8.18
CA VAL A 67 -7.76 5.13 6.84
C VAL A 67 -6.27 4.84 6.74
N LEU A 68 -5.94 3.58 6.42
CA LEU A 68 -4.58 3.14 6.18
C LEU A 68 -4.27 3.17 4.68
N VAL A 69 -3.23 3.90 4.29
CA VAL A 69 -2.74 3.97 2.92
C VAL A 69 -1.35 3.34 2.87
N MET A 70 -1.16 2.38 1.96
CA MET A 70 0.08 1.62 1.79
C MET A 70 0.37 1.45 0.30
N ASP A 71 1.62 1.17 -0.06
CA ASP A 71 1.98 0.77 -1.42
C ASP A 71 1.45 -0.64 -1.75
N ASN A 72 1.49 -1.05 -3.01
CA ASN A 72 0.93 -2.33 -3.46
C ASN A 72 1.97 -3.48 -3.36
N ALA A 73 2.71 -3.55 -2.25
CA ALA A 73 3.72 -4.59 -2.03
C ALA A 73 3.09 -5.98 -1.93
N VAL A 74 3.82 -7.02 -2.34
CA VAL A 74 3.33 -8.41 -2.30
C VAL A 74 2.97 -8.85 -0.87
N ILE A 75 3.74 -8.39 0.12
CA ILE A 75 3.52 -8.69 1.54
C ILE A 75 2.20 -8.13 2.09
N HIS A 76 1.56 -7.18 1.39
CA HIS A 76 0.26 -6.62 1.79
C HIS A 76 -0.92 -7.46 1.30
N LYS A 77 -0.69 -8.38 0.35
CA LYS A 77 -1.75 -9.18 -0.29
C LYS A 77 -2.06 -10.48 0.44
N SER A 78 -1.59 -10.62 1.68
CA SER A 78 -1.78 -11.84 2.43
C SER A 78 -3.26 -12.10 2.74
N PRO A 79 -3.69 -13.36 2.84
CA PRO A 79 -5.06 -13.69 3.20
C PRO A 79 -5.53 -13.00 4.49
N ARG A 80 -4.62 -12.84 5.46
CA ARG A 80 -4.88 -12.20 6.76
C ARG A 80 -5.08 -10.68 6.67
N LEU A 81 -4.67 -10.06 5.57
CA LEU A 81 -4.76 -8.62 5.32
C LEU A 81 -5.74 -8.28 4.19
N ARG A 82 -6.29 -9.29 3.50
CA ARG A 82 -7.23 -9.11 2.38
C ARG A 82 -8.52 -8.38 2.77
N GLU A 83 -8.94 -8.47 4.03
CA GLU A 83 -10.12 -7.76 4.54
C GLU A 83 -9.92 -6.23 4.65
N ILE A 84 -8.69 -5.72 4.49
CA ILE A 84 -8.35 -4.30 4.58
C ILE A 84 -8.29 -3.61 3.20
N GLU A 85 -8.51 -4.34 2.09
CA GLU A 85 -8.37 -3.77 0.75
C GLU A 85 -9.64 -3.08 0.18
N ALA A 86 -9.82 -1.78 0.48
CA ALA A 86 -10.71 -0.89 -0.29
C ALA A 86 -10.26 -0.71 -1.77
N PHE A 87 -9.08 -1.21 -2.12
CA PHE A 87 -8.46 -1.10 -3.44
C PHE A 87 -9.11 -1.93 -4.54
N SER A 88 -9.99 -2.89 -4.21
CA SER A 88 -10.59 -3.79 -5.20
C SER A 88 -11.43 -3.06 -6.25
N CYS A 89 -12.17 -2.01 -5.86
CA CYS A 89 -12.94 -1.18 -6.79
C CYS A 89 -12.03 -0.37 -7.73
N VAL A 90 -10.98 0.25 -7.17
CA VAL A 90 -9.99 1.03 -7.92
C VAL A 90 -9.24 0.14 -8.92
N LYS A 91 -8.73 -1.02 -8.48
CA LYS A 91 -8.06 -2.00 -9.33
C LYS A 91 -8.97 -2.48 -10.47
N SER A 92 -10.23 -2.78 -10.16
CA SER A 92 -11.22 -3.22 -11.15
C SER A 92 -11.60 -2.12 -12.14
N TRP A 93 -11.59 -0.85 -11.72
CA TRP A 93 -11.79 0.28 -12.62
C TRP A 93 -10.57 0.46 -13.53
N ILE A 94 -9.36 0.46 -12.99
CA ILE A 94 -8.12 0.57 -13.79
C ILE A 94 -8.05 -0.54 -14.84
N ARG A 95 -8.30 -1.80 -14.45
CA ARG A 95 -8.31 -2.93 -15.39
C ARG A 95 -9.35 -2.79 -16.51
N ARG A 96 -10.52 -2.22 -16.22
CA ARG A 96 -11.57 -1.98 -17.23
C ARG A 96 -11.28 -0.78 -18.12
N ASN A 97 -10.39 0.11 -17.68
CA ASN A 97 -9.98 1.32 -18.39
C ASN A 97 -8.48 1.28 -18.71
N ASP A 98 -7.94 0.09 -19.01
CA ASP A 98 -6.50 -0.15 -19.15
C ASP A 98 -5.90 0.65 -20.31
N ASP A 99 -6.58 0.69 -21.46
CA ASP A 99 -6.15 1.48 -22.63
C ASP A 99 -6.05 2.97 -22.30
N TRP A 100 -7.07 3.52 -21.62
CA TRP A 100 -7.07 4.92 -21.20
C TRP A 100 -6.01 5.19 -20.13
N THR A 101 -5.85 4.26 -19.18
CA THR A 101 -4.85 4.36 -18.12
C THR A 101 -3.44 4.39 -18.71
N ARG A 102 -3.12 3.46 -19.62
CA ARG A 102 -1.83 3.43 -20.33
C ARG A 102 -1.58 4.67 -21.15
N PHE A 103 -2.62 5.16 -21.84
CA PHE A 103 -2.53 6.42 -22.59
C PHE A 103 -2.16 7.60 -21.70
N GLN A 104 -2.83 7.76 -20.55
CA GLN A 104 -2.51 8.84 -19.62
C GLN A 104 -1.12 8.69 -18.99
N MET A 105 -0.75 7.47 -18.58
CA MET A 105 0.58 7.18 -18.02
C MET A 105 1.71 7.42 -19.04
N GLY A 106 1.44 7.21 -20.33
CA GLY A 106 2.40 7.46 -21.41
C GLY A 106 2.73 8.93 -21.65
N LYS A 107 1.91 9.87 -21.17
CA LYS A 107 2.17 11.31 -21.29
C LYS A 107 3.29 11.79 -20.36
N GLY A 108 3.49 11.11 -19.23
CA GLY A 108 4.54 11.44 -18.27
C GLY A 108 4.40 12.81 -17.59
N ASP A 109 3.22 13.45 -17.67
CA ASP A 109 2.97 14.75 -17.07
C ASP A 109 2.08 14.67 -15.82
N ALA A 110 2.19 15.68 -14.96
CA ALA A 110 1.48 15.73 -13.68
C ALA A 110 -0.06 15.87 -13.86
N ALA A 111 -0.52 16.50 -14.93
CA ALA A 111 -1.95 16.69 -15.17
C ALA A 111 -2.64 15.36 -15.54
N ALA A 112 -1.97 14.52 -16.32
CA ALA A 112 -2.42 13.18 -16.66
C ALA A 112 -2.44 12.26 -15.43
N ALA A 113 -1.43 12.34 -14.56
CA ALA A 113 -1.42 11.65 -13.28
C ALA A 113 -2.59 12.11 -12.38
N GLN A 114 -2.82 13.43 -12.30
CA GLN A 114 -3.94 14.00 -11.55
C GLN A 114 -5.29 13.52 -12.09
N ALA A 115 -5.48 13.53 -13.40
CA ALA A 115 -6.71 13.04 -14.05
C ALA A 115 -6.95 11.55 -13.78
N LEU A 116 -5.91 10.73 -13.81
CA LEU A 116 -5.97 9.31 -13.47
C LEU A 116 -6.43 9.10 -12.01
N ILE A 117 -5.84 9.86 -11.08
CA ILE A 117 -6.20 9.82 -9.66
C ILE A 117 -7.67 10.23 -9.46
N TYR A 118 -8.11 11.35 -10.04
CA TYR A 118 -9.50 11.77 -9.90
C TYR A 118 -10.49 10.77 -10.50
N ALA A 119 -10.21 10.21 -11.67
CA ALA A 119 -11.08 9.23 -12.31
C ALA A 119 -11.18 7.93 -11.48
N THR A 120 -10.06 7.46 -10.95
CA THR A 120 -10.02 6.25 -10.12
C THR A 120 -10.72 6.43 -8.78
N LEU A 121 -10.54 7.58 -8.12
CA LEU A 121 -11.23 7.92 -6.87
C LEU A 121 -12.74 8.08 -7.10
N SER A 122 -13.15 8.71 -8.20
CA SER A 122 -14.58 8.89 -8.54
C SER A 122 -15.30 7.56 -8.78
N ALA A 123 -14.57 6.49 -9.11
CA ALA A 123 -15.14 5.15 -9.25
C ALA A 123 -15.55 4.52 -7.91
N VAL A 124 -15.00 5.02 -6.80
CA VAL A 124 -15.34 4.60 -5.43
C VAL A 124 -16.59 5.36 -5.01
N THR A 125 -17.77 4.78 -5.25
CA THR A 125 -19.03 5.39 -4.84
C THR A 125 -19.31 5.17 -3.35
N PRO A 126 -20.15 6.00 -2.72
CA PRO A 126 -20.58 5.78 -1.33
C PRO A 126 -21.13 4.37 -1.11
N ALA A 127 -22.01 3.89 -1.99
CA ALA A 127 -22.58 2.53 -1.91
C ALA A 127 -21.53 1.41 -1.99
N LYS A 128 -20.47 1.57 -2.80
CA LYS A 128 -19.37 0.59 -2.84
C LYS A 128 -18.51 0.63 -1.59
N SER A 129 -18.34 1.81 -1.01
CA SER A 129 -17.63 2.00 0.26
C SER A 129 -18.41 1.35 1.39
N GLU A 130 -19.71 1.62 1.48
CA GLU A 130 -20.63 1.00 2.44
C GLU A 130 -20.67 -0.53 2.30
N GLY A 131 -20.85 -1.06 1.08
CA GLY A 131 -20.82 -2.50 0.84
C GLY A 131 -19.49 -3.15 1.23
N TRP A 132 -18.37 -2.43 1.06
CA TRP A 132 -17.07 -2.88 1.53
C TRP A 132 -17.00 -2.91 3.06
N PHE A 133 -17.42 -1.84 3.74
CA PHE A 133 -17.43 -1.78 5.21
C PHE A 133 -18.32 -2.86 5.82
N LEU A 134 -19.51 -3.08 5.26
CA LEU A 134 -20.41 -4.15 5.68
C LEU A 134 -19.78 -5.54 5.48
N HIS A 135 -19.21 -5.80 4.30
CA HIS A 135 -18.54 -7.08 4.01
C HIS A 135 -17.32 -7.32 4.92
N ALA A 136 -16.59 -6.27 5.27
CA ALA A 136 -15.43 -6.35 6.15
C ALA A 136 -15.79 -6.34 7.66
N GLY A 137 -17.09 -6.38 8.00
CA GLY A 137 -17.56 -6.46 9.39
C GLY A 137 -17.55 -5.13 10.15
N TYR A 138 -17.40 -4.00 9.46
CA TYR A 138 -17.41 -2.64 10.01
C TYR A 138 -18.80 -1.95 9.91
N GLY A 139 -19.87 -2.73 9.70
CA GLY A 139 -21.25 -2.23 9.73
C GLY A 139 -21.70 -1.82 11.14
N PRO A 140 -22.75 -0.99 11.27
CA PRO A 140 -23.37 -0.75 12.57
C PRO A 140 -23.83 -2.08 13.19
N PRO A 141 -23.76 -2.23 14.53
CA PRO A 141 -24.25 -3.42 15.22
C PRO A 141 -25.70 -3.74 14.80
N LEU A 142 -26.02 -5.02 14.64
CA LEU A 142 -27.37 -5.49 14.29
C LEU A 142 -28.47 -5.01 15.25
N GLU A 143 -28.12 -4.47 16.41
CA GLU A 143 -29.03 -3.89 17.39
C GLU A 143 -29.54 -2.47 17.01
N LEU A 144 -29.09 -1.91 15.88
CA LEU A 144 -29.44 -0.56 15.41
C LEU A 144 -30.14 -0.52 14.04
N ILE A 145 -30.69 -1.65 13.57
CA ILE A 145 -31.50 -1.74 12.33
C ILE A 145 -32.90 -2.23 12.67
#